data_AF-A0A9D8EJ37-F1
#
_entry.id   AF-A0A9D8EJ37-F1
#
_cell.length_a   1.000
_cell.length_b   1.000
_cell.length_c   1.000
_cell.angle_alpha   90.00
_cell.angle_beta   90.00
_cell.angle_gamma   90.00
#
_symmetry.space_group_name_H-M   'P 1'
#
loop_
_entity.id
_entity.type
_entity.pdbx_description
1 polymer ?
#
loop_
_entity_poly.entity_id
_entity_poly.type
_entity_poly.pdbx_seq_one_letter_code
_entity_poly.pdbx_strand_id
1 'polypeptide(L)'
;MELKEEFEKKKKDNLRQMTKTTCSDIIKITEDFASIWSSQNVSFKDKKRMLRLLIEDVTIKNSDKNVIADIRFKAGTSKTLVIEKKLPICEVRKTRKDIVRQVDEMTENYTPSEIADILNEKGYRAWNGNLFNLRTVSRIIRTYGIKSRHRRLRDKGCLSLKEKMFEANLSQAQIMQMRNEGKIIFYKVTDRIEYLYEPQDKDNYLSKIQP
;
A
#
# COMPACT_ATOMS: atom_id res chain seq x y z
N MET A 1 48.05 -35.12 -58.08
CA MET A 1 46.63 -35.06 -57.63
C MET A 1 46.49 -35.44 -56.15
N GLU A 2 47.42 -36.22 -55.59
CA GLU A 2 47.39 -36.79 -54.23
C GLU A 2 47.53 -35.78 -53.08
N LEU A 3 48.32 -34.70 -53.25
CA LEU A 3 48.54 -33.67 -52.22
C LEU A 3 47.27 -32.88 -51.82
N LYS A 4 46.30 -32.75 -52.74
CA LYS A 4 45.02 -32.06 -52.44
C LYS A 4 44.06 -32.96 -51.66
N GLU A 5 44.07 -34.26 -51.93
CA GLU A 5 43.22 -35.23 -51.24
C GLU A 5 43.69 -35.47 -49.80
N GLU A 6 45.00 -35.52 -49.54
CA GLU A 6 45.55 -35.59 -48.18
C GLU A 6 45.24 -34.32 -47.35
N PHE A 7 45.27 -33.15 -47.98
CA PHE A 7 44.95 -31.89 -47.30
C PHE A 7 43.47 -31.81 -46.90
N GLU A 8 42.56 -32.23 -47.79
CA GLU A 8 41.12 -32.31 -47.50
C GLU A 8 40.79 -33.39 -46.47
N LYS A 9 41.52 -34.52 -46.46
CA LYS A 9 41.41 -35.54 -45.41
C LYS A 9 41.86 -34.99 -44.05
N LYS A 10 43.04 -34.36 -43.99
CA LYS A 10 43.54 -33.67 -42.78
C LYS A 10 42.60 -32.57 -42.30
N LYS A 11 41.97 -31.82 -43.21
CA LYS A 11 40.98 -30.79 -42.87
C LYS A 11 39.72 -31.39 -42.26
N LYS A 12 39.18 -32.47 -42.83
CA LYS A 12 38.02 -33.20 -42.27
C LYS A 12 38.35 -33.83 -40.92
N ASP A 13 39.53 -34.41 -40.77
CA ASP A 13 39.95 -35.05 -39.52
C ASP A 13 40.26 -34.03 -38.42
N ASN A 14 40.87 -32.88 -38.77
CA ASN A 14 41.01 -31.74 -37.86
C ASN A 14 39.65 -31.16 -37.46
N LEU A 15 38.68 -31.05 -38.38
CA LEU A 15 37.32 -30.59 -38.06
C LEU A 15 36.60 -31.57 -37.12
N ARG A 16 36.82 -32.88 -37.30
CA ARG A 16 36.28 -33.95 -36.44
C ARG A 16 36.96 -34.00 -35.07
N GLN A 17 38.26 -33.73 -34.98
CA GLN A 17 38.98 -33.62 -33.70
C GLN A 17 38.61 -32.34 -32.96
N MET A 18 38.57 -31.19 -33.64
CA MET A 18 38.10 -29.93 -33.07
C MET A 18 36.67 -30.05 -32.55
N THR A 19 35.75 -30.64 -33.32
CA THR A 19 34.37 -30.85 -32.85
C THR A 19 34.27 -31.75 -31.63
N LYS A 20 35.10 -32.79 -31.50
CA LYS A 20 35.14 -33.63 -30.29
C LYS A 20 35.68 -32.88 -29.07
N THR A 21 36.78 -32.15 -29.21
CA THR A 21 37.38 -31.35 -28.12
C THR A 21 36.43 -30.21 -27.72
N THR A 22 35.88 -29.48 -28.69
CA THR A 22 34.90 -28.42 -28.47
C THR A 22 33.61 -28.94 -27.84
N CYS A 23 33.10 -30.12 -28.22
CA CYS A 23 31.95 -30.73 -27.54
C CYS A 23 32.26 -31.08 -26.09
N SER A 24 33.43 -31.65 -25.79
CA SER A 24 33.85 -31.93 -24.41
C SER A 24 33.95 -30.64 -23.58
N ASP A 25 34.51 -29.58 -24.15
CA ASP A 25 34.64 -28.29 -23.45
C ASP A 25 33.27 -27.63 -23.23
N ILE A 26 32.36 -27.72 -24.20
CA ILE A 26 30.97 -27.25 -24.04
C ILE A 26 30.26 -28.03 -22.92
N ILE A 27 30.44 -29.35 -22.85
CA ILE A 27 29.81 -30.17 -21.80
C ILE A 27 30.33 -29.78 -20.41
N LYS A 28 31.65 -29.59 -20.25
CA LYS A 28 32.22 -29.09 -18.99
C LYS A 28 31.64 -27.72 -18.59
N ILE A 29 31.49 -26.81 -19.55
CA ILE A 29 30.87 -25.50 -19.29
C ILE A 29 29.40 -25.65 -18.86
N THR A 30 28.67 -26.64 -19.42
CA THR A 30 27.29 -26.89 -19.00
C THR A 30 27.19 -27.47 -17.59
N GLU A 31 28.15 -28.30 -17.17
CA GLU A 31 28.24 -28.83 -15.80
C GLU A 31 28.54 -27.70 -14.79
N ASP A 32 29.43 -26.77 -15.15
CA ASP A 32 29.82 -25.62 -14.32
C ASP A 32 28.89 -24.41 -14.43
N PHE A 33 27.83 -24.49 -15.25
CA PHE A 33 26.99 -23.33 -15.58
C PHE A 33 26.40 -22.64 -14.33
N ALA A 34 25.97 -23.42 -13.33
CA ALA A 34 25.41 -22.88 -12.09
C ALA A 34 26.44 -22.08 -11.27
N SER A 35 27.69 -22.52 -11.28
CA SER A 35 28.82 -21.84 -10.64
C SER A 35 29.16 -20.54 -11.36
N ILE A 36 29.24 -20.59 -12.69
CA ILE A 36 29.49 -19.42 -13.54
C ILE A 36 28.38 -18.37 -13.35
N TRP A 37 27.12 -18.79 -13.35
CA TRP A 37 25.97 -17.90 -13.17
C TRP A 37 25.97 -17.18 -11.81
N SER A 38 26.39 -17.87 -10.75
CA SER A 38 26.39 -17.35 -9.37
C SER A 38 27.64 -16.52 -9.05
N SER A 39 28.66 -16.57 -9.90
CA SER A 39 29.90 -15.82 -9.72
C SER A 39 29.68 -14.29 -9.79
N GLN A 40 30.34 -13.58 -8.86
CA GLN A 40 30.36 -12.11 -8.80
C GLN A 40 31.13 -11.50 -9.98
N ASN A 41 32.02 -12.26 -10.61
CA ASN A 41 32.85 -11.80 -11.72
C ASN A 41 32.08 -11.75 -13.06
N VAL A 42 30.85 -12.29 -13.11
CA VAL A 42 30.02 -12.27 -14.32
C VAL A 42 29.11 -11.05 -14.30
N SER A 43 29.31 -10.16 -15.26
CA SER A 43 28.50 -8.95 -15.40
C SER A 43 27.04 -9.27 -15.75
N PHE A 44 26.10 -8.38 -15.38
CA PHE A 44 24.70 -8.52 -15.81
C PHE A 44 24.54 -8.56 -17.33
N LYS A 45 25.44 -7.92 -18.09
CA LYS A 45 25.44 -7.94 -19.55
C LYS A 45 25.72 -9.35 -20.08
N ASP A 46 26.67 -10.07 -19.47
CA ASP A 46 27.03 -11.42 -19.87
C ASP A 46 25.97 -12.43 -19.44
N LYS A 47 25.41 -12.29 -18.22
CA LYS A 47 24.24 -13.08 -17.79
C LYS A 47 23.07 -12.94 -18.77
N LYS A 48 22.79 -11.72 -19.23
CA LYS A 48 21.74 -11.45 -20.24
C LYS A 48 22.07 -12.08 -21.60
N ARG A 49 23.34 -12.06 -22.03
CA ARG A 49 23.79 -12.75 -23.26
C ARG A 49 23.60 -14.26 -23.16
N MET A 50 23.98 -14.87 -22.04
CA MET A 50 23.81 -16.30 -21.79
C MET A 50 22.33 -16.70 -21.85
N LEU A 51 21.43 -15.95 -21.20
CA LEU A 51 19.99 -16.21 -21.29
C LEU A 51 19.44 -16.14 -22.72
N ARG A 52 19.93 -15.20 -23.54
CA ARG A 52 19.50 -15.05 -24.94
C ARG A 52 19.93 -16.24 -25.83
N LEU A 53 20.97 -16.98 -25.43
CA LEU A 53 21.36 -18.21 -26.12
C LEU A 53 20.45 -19.39 -25.77
N LEU A 54 19.91 -19.40 -24.55
CA LEU A 54 19.10 -20.50 -24.03
C LEU A 54 17.61 -20.36 -24.35
N ILE A 55 17.07 -19.15 -24.20
CA ILE A 55 15.64 -18.87 -24.33
C ILE A 55 15.33 -18.47 -25.77
N GLU A 56 14.33 -19.14 -26.35
CA GLU A 56 13.75 -18.76 -27.65
C GLU A 56 12.75 -17.62 -27.44
N ASP A 57 11.75 -17.85 -26.60
CA ASP A 57 10.77 -16.85 -26.19
C ASP A 57 10.15 -17.15 -24.82
N VAL A 58 9.41 -16.17 -24.31
CA VAL A 58 8.65 -16.26 -23.06
C VAL A 58 7.25 -15.74 -23.31
N THR A 59 6.24 -16.58 -23.14
CA THR A 59 4.83 -16.19 -23.20
C THR A 59 4.32 -15.92 -21.80
N ILE A 60 3.81 -14.71 -21.57
CA ILE A 60 3.24 -14.31 -20.29
C ILE A 60 1.72 -14.35 -20.38
N LYS A 61 1.09 -15.17 -19.54
CA LYS A 61 -0.36 -15.21 -19.36
C LYS A 61 -0.72 -14.57 -18.03
N ASN A 62 -1.59 -13.58 -18.11
CA ASN A 62 -2.05 -12.86 -16.93
C ASN A 62 -3.34 -13.52 -16.42
N SER A 63 -3.26 -14.22 -15.30
CA SER A 63 -4.44 -14.73 -14.57
C SER A 63 -4.71 -13.83 -13.36
N ASP A 64 -5.87 -13.95 -12.73
CA ASP A 64 -6.30 -13.03 -11.66
C ASP A 64 -5.31 -13.01 -10.50
N LYS A 65 -4.99 -14.19 -9.95
CA LYS A 65 -4.09 -14.35 -8.79
C LYS A 65 -2.64 -14.66 -9.15
N ASN A 66 -2.40 -15.15 -10.36
CA ASN A 66 -1.09 -15.65 -10.78
C ASN A 66 -0.67 -15.05 -12.12
N VAL A 67 0.63 -14.81 -12.28
CA VAL A 67 1.26 -14.62 -13.59
C VAL A 67 1.89 -15.94 -13.99
N ILE A 68 1.48 -16.48 -15.12
CA ILE A 68 2.04 -17.71 -15.67
C ILE A 68 3.02 -17.32 -16.77
N ALA A 69 4.28 -17.74 -16.64
CA ALA A 69 5.31 -17.54 -17.64
C ALA A 69 5.69 -18.89 -18.26
N ASP A 70 5.29 -19.10 -19.52
CA ASP A 70 5.69 -20.24 -20.33
C ASP A 70 6.99 -19.90 -21.07
N ILE A 71 8.08 -20.57 -20.73
CA ILE A 71 9.40 -20.36 -21.31
C ILE A 71 9.66 -21.47 -22.32
N ARG A 72 9.99 -21.11 -23.57
CA ARG A 72 10.50 -22.06 -24.57
C ARG A 72 11.99 -21.88 -24.74
N PHE A 73 12.73 -22.98 -24.68
CA PHE A 73 14.17 -23.01 -24.87
C PHE A 73 14.49 -23.35 -26.32
N LYS A 74 15.64 -22.88 -26.81
CA LYS A 74 16.14 -23.20 -28.17
C LYS A 74 16.40 -24.69 -28.38
N ALA A 75 16.56 -25.45 -27.29
CA ALA A 75 16.70 -26.89 -27.30
C ALA A 75 15.37 -27.65 -27.48
N GLY A 76 14.25 -26.96 -27.73
CA GLY A 76 12.93 -27.56 -27.95
C GLY A 76 12.17 -27.95 -26.68
N THR A 77 12.76 -27.73 -25.50
CA THR A 77 12.09 -27.93 -24.21
C THR A 77 11.29 -26.70 -23.79
N SER A 78 10.27 -26.90 -22.96
CA SER A 78 9.47 -25.82 -22.39
C SER A 78 9.32 -25.97 -20.88
N LYS A 79 9.26 -24.84 -20.17
CA LYS A 79 9.03 -24.81 -18.72
C LYS A 79 8.01 -23.74 -18.37
N THR A 80 7.04 -24.09 -17.54
CA THR A 80 6.04 -23.16 -17.02
C THR A 80 6.42 -22.73 -15.60
N LEU A 81 6.41 -21.41 -15.36
CA LEU A 81 6.58 -20.82 -14.04
C LEU A 81 5.26 -20.17 -13.62
N VAL A 82 4.80 -20.49 -12.41
CA VAL A 82 3.63 -19.86 -11.80
C VAL A 82 4.12 -18.91 -10.72
N ILE A 83 3.83 -17.62 -10.89
CA ILE A 83 4.25 -16.56 -9.98
C ILE A 83 3.00 -15.98 -9.33
N GLU A 84 2.91 -16.06 -8.01
CA GLU A 84 1.83 -15.42 -7.26
C GLU A 84 1.92 -13.90 -7.40
N LYS A 85 0.79 -13.26 -7.72
CA LYS A 85 0.74 -11.80 -7.76
C LYS A 85 0.77 -11.25 -6.35
N LYS A 86 1.64 -10.27 -6.15
CA LYS A 86 1.53 -9.37 -5.01
C LYS A 86 0.21 -8.58 -5.12
N LEU A 87 -0.34 -8.22 -3.97
CA LEU A 87 -1.53 -7.37 -3.90
C LEU A 87 -1.31 -6.10 -4.71
N PRO A 88 -2.32 -5.66 -5.49
CA PRO A 88 -2.20 -4.44 -6.26
C PRO A 88 -1.98 -3.25 -5.32
N ILE A 89 -1.18 -2.27 -5.76
CA ILE A 89 -0.79 -1.14 -4.92
C ILE A 89 -1.99 -0.34 -4.38
N CYS A 90 -3.11 -0.32 -5.12
CA CYS A 90 -4.34 0.32 -4.68
C CYS A 90 -4.93 -0.36 -3.44
N GLU A 91 -4.82 -1.69 -3.31
CA GLU A 91 -5.27 -2.43 -2.14
C GLU A 91 -4.28 -2.30 -0.98
N VAL A 92 -2.97 -2.32 -1.25
CA VAL A 92 -1.94 -2.08 -0.24
C VAL A 92 -2.09 -0.70 0.40
N ARG A 93 -2.49 0.30 -0.38
CA ARG A 93 -2.74 1.67 0.10
C ARG A 93 -4.03 1.82 0.90
N LYS A 94 -4.96 0.85 0.86
CA LYS A 94 -6.18 0.91 1.67
C LYS A 94 -5.82 0.77 3.14
N THR A 95 -6.36 1.67 3.96
CA THR A 95 -6.32 1.52 5.40
C THR A 95 -6.99 0.22 5.80
N ARG A 96 -6.34 -0.55 6.68
CA ARG A 96 -6.87 -1.81 7.18
C ARG A 96 -8.21 -1.56 7.93
N LYS A 97 -9.15 -2.51 7.82
CA LYS A 97 -10.52 -2.36 8.33
C LYS A 97 -10.59 -2.19 9.86
N ASP A 98 -9.66 -2.80 10.58
CA ASP A 98 -9.46 -2.66 12.03
C ASP A 98 -9.15 -1.21 12.44
N ILE A 99 -8.27 -0.53 11.69
CA ILE A 99 -7.92 0.88 11.93
C ILE A 99 -9.12 1.76 11.61
N VAL A 100 -9.85 1.48 10.52
CA VAL A 100 -11.07 2.23 10.17
C VAL A 100 -12.11 2.14 11.28
N ARG A 101 -12.34 0.95 11.84
CA ARG A 101 -13.27 0.75 12.97
C ARG A 101 -12.81 1.52 14.22
N GLN A 102 -11.52 1.46 14.56
CA GLN A 102 -10.99 2.23 15.69
C GLN A 102 -11.16 3.74 15.50
N VAL A 103 -10.91 4.25 14.30
CA VAL A 103 -11.15 5.67 13.99
C VAL A 103 -12.62 6.02 14.16
N ASP A 104 -13.54 5.15 13.71
CA ASP A 104 -14.98 5.34 13.83
C ASP A 104 -15.43 5.42 15.31
N GLU A 105 -14.95 4.51 16.15
CA GLU A 105 -15.21 4.51 17.59
C GLU A 105 -14.61 5.77 18.26
N MET A 106 -13.36 6.11 17.97
CA MET A 106 -12.67 7.24 18.61
C MET A 106 -13.23 8.60 18.19
N THR A 107 -13.82 8.72 17.01
CA THR A 107 -14.46 9.96 16.53
C THR A 107 -15.58 10.43 17.46
N GLU A 108 -16.12 9.53 18.29
CA GLU A 108 -17.15 9.84 19.28
C GLU A 108 -16.66 10.78 20.39
N ASN A 109 -15.38 10.67 20.79
CA ASN A 109 -14.84 11.36 21.96
C ASN A 109 -13.65 12.28 21.65
N TYR A 110 -12.89 12.00 20.58
CA TYR A 110 -11.63 12.66 20.30
C TYR A 110 -11.64 13.47 18.99
N THR A 111 -10.81 14.50 18.92
CA THR A 111 -10.60 15.24 17.66
C THR A 111 -9.68 14.47 16.70
N PRO A 112 -9.67 14.79 15.39
CA PRO A 112 -8.80 14.09 14.45
C PRO A 112 -7.30 14.15 14.76
N SER A 113 -6.80 15.20 15.44
CA SER A 113 -5.40 15.21 15.92
C SER A 113 -5.18 14.25 17.08
N GLU A 114 -6.05 14.29 18.09
CA GLU A 114 -5.99 13.40 19.25
C GLU A 114 -6.10 11.92 18.83
N ILE A 115 -6.97 11.60 17.87
CA ILE A 115 -7.07 10.25 17.29
C ILE A 115 -5.74 9.84 16.64
N ALA A 116 -5.07 10.76 15.94
CA ALA A 116 -3.79 10.46 15.32
C ALA A 116 -2.72 10.13 16.37
N ASP A 117 -2.67 10.90 17.46
CA ASP A 117 -1.73 10.69 18.55
C ASP A 117 -1.99 9.34 19.24
N ILE A 118 -3.25 9.04 19.57
CA ILE A 118 -3.64 7.75 20.17
C ILE A 118 -3.27 6.57 19.26
N LEU A 119 -3.51 6.68 17.94
CA LEU A 119 -3.13 5.62 16.99
C LEU A 119 -1.61 5.43 16.92
N ASN A 120 -0.85 6.52 16.99
CA ASN A 120 0.60 6.50 16.96
C ASN A 120 1.19 5.87 18.23
N GLU A 121 0.63 6.20 19.40
CA GLU A 121 0.98 5.63 20.71
C GLU A 121 0.70 4.13 20.78
N LYS A 122 -0.44 3.68 20.22
CA LYS A 122 -0.76 2.26 20.08
C LYS A 122 0.11 1.50 19.08
N GLY A 123 1.04 2.18 18.40
CA GLY A 123 1.98 1.56 17.46
C GLY A 123 1.44 1.35 16.04
N TYR A 124 0.24 1.87 15.72
CA TYR A 124 -0.27 1.77 14.35
C TYR A 124 0.52 2.68 13.40
N ARG A 125 0.69 2.21 12.16
CA ARG A 125 1.35 2.97 11.08
C ARG A 125 0.53 2.90 9.80
N ALA A 126 0.68 3.93 8.96
CA ALA A 126 0.11 3.92 7.61
C ALA A 126 0.83 2.89 6.72
N TRP A 127 0.25 2.60 5.54
CA TRP A 127 0.80 1.62 4.59
C TRP A 127 2.26 1.89 4.17
N ASN A 128 2.69 3.14 4.22
CA ASN A 128 4.04 3.58 3.88
C ASN A 128 4.98 3.68 5.10
N GLY A 129 4.56 3.20 6.27
CA GLY A 129 5.32 3.26 7.51
C GLY A 129 5.23 4.59 8.26
N ASN A 130 4.56 5.60 7.70
CA ASN A 130 4.46 6.91 8.33
C ASN A 130 3.51 6.90 9.54
N LEU A 131 3.75 7.84 10.44
CA LEU A 131 2.83 8.19 11.53
C LEU A 131 1.52 8.77 10.98
N PHE A 132 0.45 8.57 11.74
CA PHE A 132 -0.82 9.24 11.53
C PHE A 132 -0.69 10.72 11.88
N ASN A 133 -1.43 11.54 11.17
CA ASN A 133 -1.60 12.96 11.47
C ASN A 133 -3.06 13.36 11.19
N LEU A 134 -3.42 14.57 11.59
CA LEU A 134 -4.75 15.15 11.38
C LEU A 134 -5.26 14.98 9.94
N ARG A 135 -4.40 15.21 8.94
CA ARG A 135 -4.78 15.11 7.52
C ARG A 135 -5.07 13.66 7.12
N THR A 136 -4.27 12.72 7.60
CA THR A 136 -4.44 11.28 7.35
C THR A 136 -5.74 10.78 7.98
N VAL A 137 -6.02 11.11 9.24
CA VAL A 137 -7.27 10.73 9.92
C VAL A 137 -8.48 11.37 9.25
N SER A 138 -8.41 12.67 8.93
CA SER A 138 -9.48 13.37 8.20
C SER A 138 -9.76 12.74 6.84
N ARG A 139 -8.72 12.27 6.14
CA ARG A 139 -8.88 11.54 4.88
C ARG A 139 -9.57 10.21 5.10
N ILE A 140 -9.19 9.43 6.13
CA ILE A 140 -9.85 8.16 6.47
C ILE A 140 -11.34 8.39 6.72
N ILE A 141 -11.69 9.37 7.55
CA ILE A 141 -13.08 9.71 7.86
C ILE A 141 -13.89 9.97 6.59
N ARG A 142 -13.35 10.79 5.67
CA ARG A 142 -14.03 11.13 4.41
C ARG A 142 -14.10 9.95 3.44
N THR A 143 -13.00 9.21 3.26
CA THR A 143 -12.91 8.09 2.32
C THR A 143 -13.85 6.94 2.70
N TYR A 144 -14.01 6.67 4.00
CA TYR A 144 -14.85 5.58 4.50
C TYR A 144 -16.26 6.04 4.92
N GLY A 145 -16.62 7.31 4.67
CA GLY A 145 -17.96 7.82 4.98
C GLY A 145 -18.30 7.86 6.47
N ILE A 146 -17.29 7.90 7.34
CA ILE A 146 -17.49 7.97 8.79
C ILE A 146 -18.15 9.30 9.14
N LYS A 147 -19.20 9.27 9.97
CA LYS A 147 -19.83 10.50 10.48
C LYS A 147 -18.80 11.29 11.28
N SER A 148 -18.53 12.53 10.87
CA SER A 148 -17.62 13.43 11.58
C SER A 148 -18.14 13.73 12.98
N ARG A 149 -17.23 14.03 13.91
CA ARG A 149 -17.54 14.45 15.27
C ARG A 149 -18.57 15.59 15.33
N HIS A 150 -18.41 16.61 14.47
CA HIS A 150 -19.39 17.69 14.33
C HIS A 150 -20.79 17.14 14.04
N ARG A 151 -20.91 16.27 13.03
CA ARG A 151 -22.21 15.71 12.66
C ARG A 151 -22.80 14.86 13.77
N ARG A 152 -22.01 14.05 14.46
CA ARG A 152 -22.50 13.24 15.59
C ARG A 152 -23.01 14.10 16.75
N LEU A 153 -22.29 15.16 17.10
CA LEU A 153 -22.71 16.09 18.14
C LEU A 153 -23.99 16.85 17.74
N ARG A 154 -24.13 17.24 16.46
CA ARG A 154 -25.37 17.82 15.94
C ARG A 154 -26.53 16.83 15.96
N ASP A 155 -26.30 15.56 15.59
CA ASP A 155 -27.30 14.49 15.66
C ASP A 155 -27.75 14.25 17.13
N LYS A 156 -26.87 14.50 18.12
CA LYS A 156 -27.20 14.47 19.56
C LYS A 156 -27.93 15.72 20.08
N GLY A 157 -28.17 16.71 19.22
CA GLY A 157 -28.83 17.97 19.60
C GLY A 157 -27.91 18.99 20.25
N CYS A 158 -26.58 18.85 20.16
CA CYS A 158 -25.67 19.87 20.68
C CYS A 158 -25.78 21.16 19.85
N LEU A 159 -25.82 22.28 20.56
CA LEU A 159 -26.03 23.62 20.04
C LEU A 159 -24.70 24.32 19.72
N SER A 160 -24.69 25.13 18.67
CA SER A 160 -23.63 26.11 18.42
C SER A 160 -23.65 27.21 19.48
N LEU A 161 -22.55 27.96 19.56
CA LEU A 161 -22.44 29.10 20.47
C LEU A 161 -23.61 30.08 20.32
N LYS A 162 -24.02 30.38 19.08
CA LYS A 162 -25.15 31.27 18.80
C LYS A 162 -26.45 30.68 19.32
N GLU A 163 -26.75 29.43 18.96
CA GLU A 163 -27.95 28.73 19.42
C GLU A 163 -27.99 28.64 20.96
N LYS A 164 -26.83 28.46 21.61
CA LYS A 164 -26.70 28.43 23.07
C LYS A 164 -26.92 29.80 23.73
N MET A 165 -26.47 30.88 23.09
CA MET A 165 -26.75 32.25 23.54
C MET A 165 -28.26 32.54 23.51
N PHE A 166 -28.94 32.12 22.45
CA PHE A 166 -30.40 32.25 22.34
C PHE A 166 -31.13 31.38 23.37
N GLU A 167 -30.64 30.17 23.66
CA GLU A 167 -31.22 29.28 24.68
C GLU A 167 -31.22 29.91 26.07
N ALA A 168 -30.03 30.33 26.49
CA ALA A 168 -29.82 30.80 27.85
C ALA A 168 -30.20 32.27 28.04
N ASN A 169 -30.51 32.98 26.95
CA ASN A 169 -30.66 34.44 26.92
C ASN A 169 -29.44 35.17 27.52
N LEU A 170 -28.24 34.69 27.18
CA LEU A 170 -26.96 35.19 27.68
C LEU A 170 -26.08 35.73 26.54
N SER A 171 -25.24 36.69 26.88
CA SER A 171 -24.21 37.20 25.96
C SER A 171 -23.12 36.15 25.70
N GLN A 172 -22.43 36.30 24.57
CA GLN A 172 -21.29 35.44 24.21
C GLN A 172 -20.22 35.42 25.30
N ALA A 173 -19.93 36.58 25.91
CA ALA A 173 -18.93 36.72 26.96
C ALA A 173 -19.29 35.90 28.19
N GLN A 174 -20.57 35.93 28.60
CA GLN A 174 -21.06 35.12 29.72
C GLN A 174 -20.96 33.62 29.42
N ILE A 175 -21.34 33.17 28.22
CA ILE A 175 -21.20 31.75 27.84
C ILE A 175 -19.72 31.32 27.83
N MET A 176 -18.82 32.17 27.33
CA MET A 176 -17.38 31.88 27.34
C MET A 176 -16.81 31.85 28.76
N GLN A 177 -17.24 32.76 29.63
CA GLN A 177 -16.88 32.76 31.04
C GLN A 177 -17.35 31.47 31.72
N MET A 178 -18.62 31.09 31.55
CA MET A 178 -19.17 29.85 32.10
C MET A 178 -18.46 28.61 31.58
N ARG A 179 -18.02 28.61 30.30
CA ARG A 179 -17.19 27.53 29.73
C ARG A 179 -15.86 27.42 30.46
N ASN A 180 -15.18 28.54 30.66
CA ASN A 180 -13.88 28.59 31.33
C ASN A 180 -13.99 28.20 32.81
N GLU A 181 -15.12 28.53 33.44
CA GLU A 181 -15.46 28.13 34.82
C GLU A 181 -16.00 26.69 34.91
N GLY A 182 -16.21 25.98 33.79
CA GLY A 182 -16.72 24.61 33.76
C GLY A 182 -18.19 24.45 34.14
N LYS A 183 -18.96 25.55 34.16
CA LYS A 183 -20.39 25.56 34.55
C LYS A 183 -21.35 25.09 33.46
N ILE A 184 -20.85 24.89 32.24
CA ILE A 184 -21.62 24.39 31.09
C ILE A 184 -20.91 23.21 30.45
N ILE A 185 -21.67 22.24 29.94
CA ILE A 185 -21.12 21.10 29.21
C ILE A 185 -20.85 21.53 27.78
N PHE A 186 -19.61 21.32 27.33
CA PHE A 186 -19.17 21.66 25.98
C PHE A 186 -18.25 20.58 25.42
N TYR A 187 -18.25 20.45 24.09
CA TYR A 187 -17.44 19.51 23.35
C TYR A 187 -16.61 20.26 22.31
N LYS A 188 -15.31 20.04 22.33
CA LYS A 188 -14.41 20.47 21.25
C LYS A 188 -14.70 19.63 20.01
N VAL A 189 -14.99 20.27 18.88
CA VAL A 189 -15.47 19.58 17.68
C VAL A 189 -14.36 19.24 16.70
N THR A 190 -13.47 20.21 16.51
CA THR A 190 -12.35 20.12 15.58
C THR A 190 -11.08 20.57 16.29
N ASP A 191 -9.95 20.47 15.60
CA ASP A 191 -8.67 20.98 16.11
C ASP A 191 -8.60 22.52 16.11
N ARG A 192 -9.61 23.17 15.52
CA ARG A 192 -9.83 24.62 15.65
C ARG A 192 -10.57 24.92 16.96
N ILE A 193 -10.58 26.19 17.36
CA ILE A 193 -11.32 26.69 18.53
C ILE A 193 -12.82 26.72 18.20
N GLU A 194 -13.40 25.53 18.06
CA GLU A 194 -14.80 25.31 17.70
C GLU A 194 -15.45 24.35 18.70
N TYR A 195 -16.53 24.81 19.31
CA TYR A 195 -17.21 24.13 20.38
C TYR A 195 -18.70 24.01 20.10
N LEU A 196 -19.26 22.87 20.49
CA LEU A 196 -20.71 22.67 20.61
C LEU A 196 -21.06 22.49 22.08
N TYR A 197 -22.24 22.94 22.45
CA TYR A 197 -22.73 22.97 23.82
C TYR A 197 -23.92 22.04 23.97
N GLU A 198 -24.04 21.38 25.10
CA GLU A 198 -25.25 20.59 25.39
C GLU A 198 -26.41 21.55 25.73
N PRO A 199 -27.66 21.29 25.27
CA PRO A 199 -28.82 22.07 25.68
C PRO A 199 -29.05 21.99 27.21
N GLN A 200 -29.64 23.04 27.80
CA GLN A 200 -29.92 23.11 29.25
C GLN A 200 -31.04 22.14 29.67
N ASP A 201 -32.08 22.00 28.85
CA ASP A 201 -33.15 21.01 29.01
C ASP A 201 -33.41 20.34 27.64
N LYS A 202 -33.05 19.06 27.49
CA LYS A 202 -33.24 18.32 26.22
C LYS A 202 -34.71 18.30 25.77
N ASP A 203 -35.66 18.33 26.70
CA ASP A 203 -37.10 18.20 26.40
C ASP A 203 -37.78 19.53 26.03
N ASN A 204 -37.25 20.67 26.48
CA ASN A 204 -37.87 22.00 26.27
C ASN A 204 -37.39 22.71 25.00
N TYR A 205 -36.32 22.22 24.36
CA TYR A 205 -35.75 22.86 23.18
C TYR A 205 -36.38 22.38 21.86
N LEU A 206 -36.83 21.13 21.80
CA LEU A 206 -37.52 20.58 20.63
C LEU A 206 -38.94 21.15 20.45
N SER A 207 -39.56 21.63 21.52
CA SER A 207 -40.91 22.24 21.49
C SER A 207 -40.90 23.71 21.03
N LYS A 208 -39.75 24.40 21.09
CA LYS A 208 -39.62 25.81 20.66
C LYS A 208 -39.28 25.99 19.17
N ILE A 209 -39.07 24.89 18.43
CA ILE A 209 -38.60 24.92 17.03
C ILE A 209 -39.68 24.45 16.03
N GLN A 210 -40.86 24.00 16.47
CA GLN A 210 -41.98 23.76 15.56
C GLN A 210 -42.88 25.00 15.48
N PRO A 211 -43.20 25.50 14.26
CA PRO A 211 -44.10 26.64 14.04
C PRO A 211 -45.55 26.34 14.36
#